data_AF-A0A2T1E1B2-F1
#
_entry.id   AF-A0A2T1E1B2-F1
#
_cell.length_a   1.000
_cell.length_b   1.000
_cell.length_c   1.000
_cell.angle_alpha   90.00
_cell.angle_beta   90.00
_cell.angle_gamma   90.00
#
_symmetry.space_group_name_H-M   'P 1'
#
loop_
_entity.id
_entity.type
_entity.pdbx_description
1 polymer ?
#
loop_
_entity_poly.entity_id
_entity_poly.type
_entity_poly.pdbx_seq_one_letter_code
_entity_poly.pdbx_strand_id
1 'polypeptide(L)'
;MLPLVINEEQIFAFNFWLNGSIRCGMHHESEFYCRLASFDIQKRPQVYQLGCKLAQQQTAIVLSSTADTCSLWGSLRDPSIKRILLAGDTSNLLIAMLLQMQERSDNQQPCE
;
A
#
# COMPACT_ATOMS: atom_id res chain seq x y z
N MET A 1 -6.04 -12.67 6.23
CA MET A 1 -6.92 -11.55 6.63
C MET A 1 -7.12 -10.64 5.42
N LEU A 2 -8.24 -9.93 5.34
CA LEU A 2 -8.43 -8.91 4.32
C LEU A 2 -7.79 -7.60 4.80
N PRO A 3 -7.25 -6.76 3.90
CA PRO A 3 -6.75 -5.46 4.29
C PRO A 3 -7.91 -4.55 4.68
N LEU A 4 -7.67 -3.70 5.67
CA LEU A 4 -8.64 -2.67 6.06
C LEU A 4 -8.70 -1.61 4.95
N VAL A 5 -9.91 -1.17 4.57
CA VAL A 5 -10.11 -0.11 3.58
C VAL A 5 -10.80 1.07 4.26
N ILE A 6 -10.18 2.24 4.19
CA ILE A 6 -10.67 3.46 4.84
C ILE A 6 -10.71 4.64 3.86
N ASN A 7 -11.56 5.63 4.13
CA ASN A 7 -11.50 6.88 3.40
C ASN A 7 -10.28 7.69 3.88
N GLU A 8 -9.46 8.18 2.95
CA GLU A 8 -8.26 8.96 3.28
C GLU A 8 -8.60 10.31 3.94
N GLU A 9 -9.83 10.81 3.82
CA GLU A 9 -10.28 12.01 4.54
C GLU A 9 -10.50 11.78 6.04
N GLN A 10 -10.61 10.52 6.46
CA GLN A 10 -10.87 10.14 7.86
C GLN A 10 -9.58 9.80 8.62
N ILE A 11 -8.41 9.90 7.97
CA ILE A 11 -7.13 9.59 8.61
C ILE A 11 -6.41 10.84 9.08
N PHE A 12 -5.78 10.74 10.25
CA PHE A 12 -4.81 11.73 10.68
C PHE A 12 -3.44 11.41 10.07
N ALA A 13 -3.08 12.13 9.01
CA ALA A 13 -1.79 11.99 8.35
C ALA A 13 -0.74 12.93 8.96
N PHE A 14 0.52 12.50 9.01
CA PHE A 14 1.66 13.29 9.46
C PHE A 14 2.91 12.96 8.63
N ASN A 15 3.91 13.83 8.66
CA ASN A 15 5.19 13.58 8.01
C ASN A 15 6.27 13.30 9.06
N PHE A 16 7.21 12.41 8.74
CA PHE A 16 8.33 12.08 9.61
C PHE A 16 9.59 11.79 8.81
N TRP A 17 10.75 11.94 9.43
CA TRP A 17 12.04 11.69 8.79
C TRP A 17 12.47 10.24 9.01
N LEU A 18 12.78 9.52 7.92
CA LEU A 18 13.31 8.15 7.98
C LEU A 18 14.25 7.89 6.81
N ASN A 19 15.41 7.31 7.08
CA ASN A 19 16.39 6.91 6.07
C ASN A 19 16.73 8.04 5.07
N GLY A 20 17.01 9.23 5.59
CA GLY A 20 17.40 10.40 4.78
C GLY A 20 16.27 11.02 3.94
N SER A 21 15.02 10.64 4.14
CA SER A 21 13.87 11.14 3.38
C SER A 21 12.68 11.46 4.29
N ILE A 22 11.84 12.42 3.86
CA ILE A 22 10.53 12.64 4.47
C ILE A 22 9.58 11.54 3.99
N ARG A 23 8.90 10.90 4.93
CA ARG A 23 7.88 9.88 4.70
C ARG A 23 6.55 10.37 5.24
N CYS A 24 5.47 9.93 4.60
CA CYS A 24 4.11 10.17 5.06
C CYS A 24 3.67 8.99 5.95
N GLY A 25 3.20 9.31 7.15
CA GLY A 25 2.59 8.39 8.09
C GLY A 25 1.13 8.73 8.36
N MET A 26 0.41 7.78 8.96
CA MET A 26 -0.93 8.02 9.48
C MET A 26 -1.13 7.32 10.81
N HIS A 27 -2.06 7.84 11.60
CA HIS A 27 -2.54 7.21 12.83
C HIS A 27 -3.96 6.71 12.65
N HIS A 28 -4.20 5.44 12.98
CA HIS A 28 -5.52 4.82 12.93
C HIS A 28 -5.64 3.78 14.05
N GLU A 29 -6.69 3.87 14.88
CA GLU A 29 -6.98 2.93 15.98
C GLU A 29 -5.79 2.61 16.90
N SER A 30 -5.04 3.62 17.34
CA SER A 30 -3.85 3.48 18.22
C SER A 30 -2.60 2.86 17.55
N GLU A 31 -2.65 2.68 16.23
CA GLU A 31 -1.57 2.16 15.42
C GLU A 31 -1.03 3.24 14.47
N PHE A 32 0.27 3.17 14.23
CA PHE A 32 0.96 4.05 13.28
C PHE A 32 1.33 3.28 12.03
N TYR A 33 1.05 3.88 10.89
CA TYR A 33 1.32 3.32 9.59
C TYR A 33 2.20 4.27 8.78
N CYS A 34 2.97 3.72 7.85
CA CYS A 34 3.72 4.46 6.84
C CYS A 34 3.12 4.20 5.47
N ARG A 35 3.00 5.24 4.65
CA ARG A 35 2.65 5.13 3.26
C ARG A 35 3.78 4.43 2.52
N LEU A 36 3.48 3.27 1.93
CA LEU A 36 4.44 2.49 1.16
C LEU A 36 4.45 2.93 -0.30
N ALA A 37 3.27 3.21 -0.83
CA ALA A 37 3.05 3.74 -2.17
C ALA A 37 1.67 4.39 -2.30
N SER A 38 1.55 5.30 -3.26
CA SER A 38 0.27 5.85 -3.74
C SER A 38 0.17 5.64 -5.24
N PHE A 39 -1.05 5.41 -5.70
CA PHE A 39 -1.37 5.09 -7.07
C PHE A 39 -2.59 5.88 -7.53
N ASP A 40 -2.77 5.98 -8.84
CA ASP A 40 -4.00 6.47 -9.45
C ASP A 40 -5.19 5.62 -9.01
N ILE A 41 -6.36 6.24 -8.79
CA ILE A 41 -7.58 5.56 -8.38
C ILE A 41 -8.01 4.42 -9.33
N GLN A 42 -7.66 4.49 -10.62
CA GLN A 42 -7.93 3.42 -11.60
C GLN A 42 -7.21 2.11 -11.25
N LYS A 43 -6.12 2.18 -10.46
CA LYS A 43 -5.37 1.01 -9.99
C LYS A 43 -5.92 0.40 -8.70
N ARG A 44 -7.03 0.94 -8.16
CA ARG A 44 -7.61 0.48 -6.88
C ARG A 44 -7.84 -1.03 -6.82
N PRO A 45 -8.40 -1.72 -7.83
CA PRO A 45 -8.56 -3.18 -7.79
C PRO A 45 -7.23 -3.93 -7.62
N GLN A 46 -6.20 -3.50 -8.35
CA GLN A 46 -4.87 -4.10 -8.33
C GLN A 46 -4.19 -3.83 -6.99
N VAL A 47 -4.31 -2.62 -6.46
CA VAL A 47 -3.78 -2.24 -5.14
C VAL A 47 -4.49 -3.01 -4.04
N TYR A 48 -5.81 -3.23 -4.14
CA TYR A 48 -6.56 -4.07 -3.21
C TYR A 48 -6.08 -5.52 -3.24
N GLN A 49 -5.93 -6.11 -4.43
CA GLN A 49 -5.39 -7.46 -4.56
C GLN A 49 -3.97 -7.58 -4.02
N LEU A 50 -3.11 -6.58 -4.25
CA LEU A 50 -1.77 -6.52 -3.67
C LEU A 50 -1.84 -6.47 -2.14
N GLY A 51 -2.71 -5.61 -1.58
CA GLY A 51 -2.94 -5.53 -0.15
C GLY A 51 -3.40 -6.85 0.46
N CYS A 52 -4.28 -7.60 -0.23
CA CYS A 52 -4.68 -8.95 0.17
C CYS A 52 -3.49 -9.91 0.23
N LYS A 53 -2.60 -9.90 -0.78
CA LYS A 53 -1.41 -10.76 -0.78
C LYS A 53 -0.46 -10.43 0.38
N LEU A 54 -0.25 -9.16 0.65
CA LEU A 54 0.58 -8.71 1.77
C LEU A 54 -0.06 -9.07 3.13
N ALA A 55 -1.37 -8.88 3.25
CA ALA A 55 -2.12 -9.24 4.46
C ALA A 55 -2.15 -10.76 4.72
N GLN A 56 -2.06 -11.60 3.68
CA GLN A 56 -1.90 -13.05 3.85
C GLN A 56 -0.57 -13.43 4.52
N GLN A 57 0.46 -12.59 4.40
CA GLN A 57 1.76 -12.77 5.06
C GLN A 57 1.75 -12.26 6.52
N GLN A 58 0.56 -12.07 7.10
CA GLN A 58 0.34 -11.52 8.45
C GLN A 58 0.83 -10.07 8.62
N THR A 59 1.05 -9.38 7.51
CA THR A 59 1.40 -7.96 7.53
C THR A 59 0.15 -7.12 7.73
N ALA A 60 0.20 -6.21 8.72
CA ALA A 60 -0.87 -5.25 8.95
C ALA A 60 -0.85 -4.18 7.84
N ILE A 61 -1.80 -4.34 6.90
CA ILE A 61 -1.95 -3.51 5.71
C ILE A 61 -3.28 -2.78 5.75
N VAL A 62 -3.23 -1.49 5.42
CA VAL A 62 -4.40 -0.64 5.25
C VAL A 62 -4.35 -0.02 3.85
N LEU A 63 -5.51 0.09 3.21
CA LEU A 63 -5.70 0.86 2.00
C LEU A 63 -6.53 2.09 2.33
N SER A 64 -6.11 3.23 1.81
CA SER A 64 -6.96 4.41 1.75
C SER A 64 -7.21 4.85 0.32
N SER A 65 -8.26 5.61 0.11
CA SER A 65 -8.51 6.27 -1.17
C SER A 65 -9.02 7.69 -0.97
N THR A 66 -8.57 8.59 -1.84
CA THR A 66 -9.21 9.88 -2.13
C THR A 66 -10.06 9.73 -3.40
N ALA A 67 -10.58 10.84 -3.93
CA ALA A 67 -11.24 10.87 -5.23
C ALA A 67 -10.32 10.41 -6.38
N ASP A 68 -9.03 10.78 -6.31
CA ASP A 68 -8.09 10.62 -7.44
C ASP A 68 -7.00 9.58 -7.19
N THR A 69 -6.79 9.17 -5.93
CA THR A 69 -5.68 8.29 -5.57
C THR A 69 -6.10 7.16 -4.65
N CYS A 70 -5.37 6.06 -4.68
CA CYS A 70 -5.42 5.02 -3.67
C CYS A 70 -4.01 4.76 -3.10
N SER A 71 -3.93 4.62 -1.78
CA SER A 71 -2.68 4.52 -1.05
C SER A 71 -2.61 3.21 -0.27
N LEU A 72 -1.42 2.62 -0.26
CA LEU A 72 -1.11 1.43 0.50
C LEU A 72 -0.26 1.79 1.72
N TRP A 73 -0.70 1.35 2.89
CA TRP A 73 -0.07 1.65 4.16
C TRP A 73 0.35 0.36 4.86
N GLY A 74 1.56 0.38 5.44
CA GLY A 74 2.07 -0.70 6.26
C GLY A 74 2.26 -0.25 7.70
N SER A 75 1.89 -1.09 8.66
CA SER A 75 2.10 -0.79 10.09
C SER A 75 3.59 -0.62 10.38
N LEU A 76 3.94 0.44 11.09
CA LEU A 76 5.29 0.67 11.59
C LEU A 76 5.68 -0.31 12.71
N ARG A 77 4.74 -1.07 13.29
CA ARG A 77 5.05 -2.12 14.25
C ARG A 77 5.50 -3.42 13.58
N ASP A 78 5.15 -3.61 12.31
CA ASP A 78 5.51 -4.80 11.57
C ASP A 78 7.01 -4.82 11.19
N PRO A 79 7.78 -5.85 11.62
CA PRO A 79 9.21 -5.95 11.30
C PRO A 79 9.51 -6.06 9.79
N SER A 80 8.61 -6.62 9.00
CA SER A 80 8.74 -6.73 7.55
C SER A 80 8.58 -5.36 6.90
N ILE A 81 7.62 -4.55 7.36
CA ILE A 81 7.49 -3.16 6.91
C ILE A 81 8.72 -2.33 7.29
N LYS A 82 9.24 -2.48 8.50
CA LYS A 82 10.50 -1.81 8.90
C LYS A 82 11.66 -2.19 7.99
N ARG A 83 11.85 -3.48 7.71
CA ARG A 83 12.90 -3.97 6.78
C ARG A 83 12.74 -3.38 5.39
N ILE A 84 11.51 -3.35 4.87
CA ILE A 84 11.16 -2.75 3.59
C ILE A 84 11.55 -1.26 3.60
N LEU A 85 11.12 -0.48 4.59
CA LEU A 85 11.41 0.96 4.69
C LEU A 85 12.92 1.27 4.82
N LEU A 86 13.66 0.42 5.54
CA LEU A 86 15.11 0.58 5.70
C LEU A 86 15.89 0.19 4.43
N ALA A 87 15.34 -0.64 3.55
CA ALA A 87 15.97 -1.04 2.30
C ALA A 87 15.98 0.05 1.21
N GLY A 88 15.35 1.22 1.46
CA GLY A 88 15.58 2.45 0.69
C GLY A 88 14.74 2.64 -0.57
N ASP A 89 14.14 1.60 -1.17
CA ASP A 89 13.59 1.69 -2.54
C ASP A 89 12.21 1.01 -2.75
N THR A 90 11.34 1.17 -1.76
CA THR A 90 10.10 0.39 -1.61
C THR A 90 9.05 0.68 -2.67
N SER A 91 8.96 1.93 -3.12
CA SER A 91 7.94 2.35 -4.08
C SER A 91 8.18 1.71 -5.45
N ASN A 92 9.44 1.58 -5.87
CA ASN A 92 9.79 0.94 -7.14
C ASN A 92 9.46 -0.55 -7.17
N LEU A 93 9.70 -1.26 -6.07
CA LEU A 93 9.34 -2.68 -5.95
C LEU A 93 7.83 -2.90 -5.96
N LEU A 94 7.06 -2.09 -5.23
CA LEU A 94 5.59 -2.21 -5.22
C LEU A 94 4.98 -1.82 -6.56
N ILE A 95 5.54 -0.83 -7.25
CA ILE A 95 5.16 -0.48 -8.63
C ILE A 95 5.44 -1.66 -9.55
N ALA A 96 6.62 -2.29 -9.48
CA ALA A 96 6.96 -3.46 -10.29
C ALA A 96 6.01 -4.64 -10.02
N MET A 97 5.66 -4.90 -8.75
CA MET A 97 4.70 -5.94 -8.39
C MET A 97 3.30 -5.65 -8.95
N LEU A 98 2.86 -4.40 -8.97
CA LEU A 98 1.58 -4.02 -9.59
C LEU A 98 1.60 -4.15 -11.12
N LEU A 99 2.70 -3.77 -11.78
CA LEU A 99 2.85 -3.94 -13.22
C LEU A 99 2.77 -5.42 -13.63
N GLN A 100 3.45 -6.30 -12.88
CA GLN A 100 3.35 -7.75 -13.09
C GLN A 100 1.93 -8.31 -12.86
N MET A 101 1.15 -7.68 -11.97
CA MET A 101 -0.25 -8.06 -11.75
C MET A 101 -1.17 -7.57 -12.87
N GLN A 102 -0.83 -6.45 -13.51
CA GLN A 102 -1.61 -5.90 -14.62
C GLN A 102 -1.45 -6.76 -15.89
N GLU A 103 -0.24 -7.21 -16.21
CA GLU A 103 0.02 -8.10 -17.36
C GLU A 103 -0.70 -9.46 -17.27
N ARG A 104 -1.01 -9.93 -16.07
CA ARG A 104 -1.79 -11.17 -15.87
C ARG A 104 -3.28 -10.98 -16.13
N SER A 105 -3.80 -9.77 -15.99
CA SER A 105 -5.24 -9.49 -16.17
C SER A 105 -5.59 -9.22 -17.64
N ASP A 106 -4.67 -8.67 -18.43
CA ASP A 106 -4.88 -8.40 -19.87
C ASP A 106 -4.72 -9.66 -20.75
N ASN A 107 -4.08 -10.72 -20.25
CA ASN A 107 -3.90 -11.99 -20.99
C ASN A 107 -5.09 -12.98 -20.87
N GLN A 108 -6.23 -12.55 -20.34
CA GLN A 108 -7.48 -13.30 -20.39
C GLN A 108 -8.35 -12.77 -21.54
N GLN A 109 -8.02 -13.20 -22.76
CA GLN A 109 -8.95 -13.12 -23.90
C GLN A 109 -10.23 -13.91 -23.57
N PRO A 110 -11.43 -13.40 -23.89
CA PRO A 110 -12.63 -14.21 -23.85
C PRO A 110 -12.54 -15.26 -24.95
N CYS A 111 -12.73 -16.53 -24.62
CA CYS A 111 -13.10 -17.53 -25.61
C CYS A 111 -14.47 -17.16 -26.19
N GLU A 112 -14.51 -16.91 -27.50
CA GLU A 112 -15.76 -16.92 -28.29
C GLU A 112 -16.40 -18.31 -28.31
#